data_AF-A0A1H8VBB5-F1
#
_entry.id   AF-A0A1H8VBB5-F1
#
_cell.length_a   1.000
_cell.length_b   1.000
_cell.length_c   1.000
_cell.angle_alpha   90.00
_cell.angle_beta   90.00
_cell.angle_gamma   90.00
#
_symmetry.space_group_name_H-M   'P 1'
#
loop_
_entity.id
_entity.type
_entity.pdbx_description
1 polymer ?
#
loop_
_entity_poly.entity_id
_entity_poly.type
_entity_poly.pdbx_seq_one_letter_code
_entity_poly.pdbx_strand_id
1 'polypeptide(L)' 'MDMWHRKIHFKDNADRRIQLLRFINFCNTVKPHKSLNNATPYEILFAYFNQPFCKQP' A
#
# COMPACT_ATOMS: atom_id res chain seq x y z
N MET A 1 5.49 10.62 -15.94
CA MET A 1 4.58 10.22 -14.85
C MET A 1 4.48 11.35 -13.86
N ASP A 2 3.34 12.03 -13.81
CA ASP A 2 3.02 12.97 -12.73
C ASP A 2 2.70 12.19 -11.46
N MET A 3 3.76 11.71 -10.84
CA MET A 3 3.69 10.90 -9.64
C MET A 3 3.34 11.79 -8.45
N TRP A 4 2.72 11.17 -7.45
CA TRP A 4 2.23 11.80 -6.22
C TRP A 4 3.24 12.75 -5.56
N HIS A 5 4.52 12.39 -5.56
CA HIS A 5 5.62 13.21 -5.02
C HIS A 5 5.88 14.53 -5.77
N ARG A 6 5.36 14.73 -6.99
CA ARG A 6 5.42 16.02 -7.72
C ARG A 6 4.21 16.92 -7.46
N LYS A 7 3.10 16.38 -6.92
CA LYS A 7 1.84 17.11 -6.71
C LYS A 7 1.63 17.54 -5.26
N ILE A 8 2.32 16.91 -4.31
CA ILE A 8 2.12 17.15 -2.89
C ILE A 8 3.14 18.17 -2.39
N HIS A 9 2.64 19.32 -1.96
CA HIS A 9 3.37 20.25 -1.12
C HIS A 9 2.97 19.99 0.33
N PHE A 10 3.95 19.68 1.18
CA PHE A 10 3.69 19.48 2.60
C PHE A 10 3.65 20.82 3.32
N LYS A 11 2.66 21.00 4.18
CA LYS A 11 2.54 22.23 4.98
C LYS A 11 3.59 22.30 6.09
N ASP A 12 3.84 21.16 6.74
CA ASP A 12 4.77 21.02 7.85
C ASP A 12 5.20 19.53 8.01
N ASN A 13 6.03 19.25 9.01
CA ASN A 13 6.52 17.89 9.28
C ASN A 13 5.42 16.90 9.69
N ALA A 14 4.36 17.37 10.37
CA ALA A 14 3.27 16.51 10.80
C ALA A 14 2.39 16.11 9.59
N ASP A 15 2.05 17.08 8.74
CA ASP A 15 1.35 16.84 7.48
C ASP A 15 2.14 15.88 6.58
N ARG A 16 3.45 16.09 6.44
CA ARG A 16 4.33 15.16 5.69
C ARG A 16 4.21 13.72 6.18
N ARG A 17 4.21 13.50 7.49
CA ARG A 17 4.09 12.17 8.09
C ARG A 17 2.72 11.53 7.79
N ILE A 18 1.64 12.30 7.91
CA ILE A 18 0.28 11.83 7.64
C ILE A 18 0.10 11.49 6.16
N GLN A 19 0.54 12.36 5.27
CA GLN A 19 0.45 12.15 3.82
C GLN A 19 1.25 10.94 3.38
N LEU A 20 2.47 10.75 3.92
CA LEU A 20 3.28 9.55 3.68
C LEU A 20 2.55 8.27 4.10
N LEU A 21 1.96 8.26 5.29
CA LEU A 21 1.19 7.11 5.76
C LEU A 21 0.01 6.80 4.83
N ARG A 22 -0.74 7.83 4.41
CA ARG A 22 -1.86 7.67 3.47
C ARG A 22 -1.43 7.08 2.14
N PHE A 23 -0.30 7.52 1.61
CA PHE A 23 0.23 6.99 0.35
C PHE A 23 0.69 5.54 0.47
N ILE A 24 1.40 5.20 1.55
CA ILE A 24 1.81 3.81 1.79
C ILE A 24 0.56 2.92 1.89
N ASN A 25 -0.46 3.34 2.63
CA ASN A 25 -1.73 2.62 2.71
C ASN A 25 -2.38 2.47 1.33
N PHE A 26 -2.51 3.55 0.56
CA PHE A 26 -3.08 3.50 -0.78
C PHE A 26 -2.33 2.50 -1.69
N CYS A 27 -1.00 2.53 -1.70
CA CYS A 27 -0.19 1.60 -2.48
C CYS A 27 -0.34 0.14 -2.05
N ASN A 28 -0.55 -0.11 -0.75
CA ASN A 28 -0.61 -1.45 -0.19
C ASN A 28 -2.02 -2.06 -0.20
N THR A 29 -3.08 -1.27 -0.07
CA THR A 29 -4.44 -1.77 0.15
C THR A 29 -5.47 -1.34 -0.90
N VAL A 30 -5.15 -0.36 -1.75
CA VAL A 30 -6.12 0.18 -2.73
C VAL A 30 -5.62 0.06 -4.17
N LYS A 31 -4.33 0.33 -4.40
CA LYS A 31 -3.76 0.38 -5.75
C LYS A 31 -3.35 -1.02 -6.22
N PRO A 32 -3.94 -1.57 -7.29
CA PRO A 32 -3.48 -2.81 -7.89
C PRO A 32 -2.17 -2.62 -8.66
N HIS A 33 -1.33 -3.65 -8.69
CA HIS A 33 -0.05 -3.63 -9.41
C HIS A 33 -0.02 -4.70 -10.49
N LYS A 34 0.42 -4.34 -11.70
CA LYS A 34 0.51 -5.26 -12.84
C LYS A 34 1.39 -6.48 -12.56
N SER A 35 2.49 -6.30 -11.83
CA SER A 35 3.39 -7.39 -11.42
C SER A 35 2.78 -8.37 -10.41
N LEU A 36 1.66 -8.01 -9.79
CA LEU A 36 0.91 -8.84 -8.85
C LEU A 36 -0.40 -9.32 -9.47
N ASN A 37 -0.45 -9.52 -10.79
CA ASN A 37 -1.67 -9.90 -11.52
C ASN A 37 -2.85 -8.94 -11.26
N ASN A 38 -2.56 -7.63 -11.19
CA ASN A 38 -3.53 -6.59 -10.84
C ASN A 38 -4.15 -6.75 -9.44
N ALA A 39 -3.51 -7.46 -8.52
CA ALA A 39 -3.86 -7.46 -7.10
C ALA A 39 -3.09 -6.38 -6.33
N THR A 40 -3.57 -6.07 -5.13
CA THR A 40 -2.87 -5.25 -4.13
C THR A 40 -1.90 -6.11 -3.32
N PRO A 41 -0.81 -5.54 -2.75
CA PRO A 41 0.09 -6.28 -1.87
C PRO A 41 -0.64 -6.88 -0.67
N TYR A 42 -1.62 -6.16 -0.12
CA TYR A 42 -2.42 -6.65 1.00
C TYR A 42 -3.20 -7.92 0.63
N GLU A 43 -3.84 -7.98 -0.53
CA GLU A 43 -4.57 -9.18 -0.98
C GLU A 43 -3.63 -10.38 -1.15
N ILE A 44 -2.43 -10.16 -1.71
CA ILE A 44 -1.43 -11.22 -1.87
C ILE A 44 -0.99 -11.77 -0.51
N LEU A 45 -0.66 -10.88 0.44
CA LEU A 45 -0.25 -11.28 1.79
C LEU A 45 -1.40 -11.95 2.55
N PHE A 46 -2.62 -11.42 2.44
CA PHE A 46 -3.80 -12.02 3.04
C PHE A 46 -4.03 -13.42 2.50
N ALA A 47 -3.97 -13.62 1.19
CA ALA A 47 -4.12 -14.92 0.57
C ALA A 47 -3.03 -15.90 1.01
N TYR A 48 -1.78 -15.44 1.15
CA TYR A 48 -0.65 -16.25 1.62
C TYR A 48 -0.82 -16.69 3.08
N PHE A 49 -1.07 -15.76 4.00
CA PHE A 49 -1.14 -16.08 5.43
C PHE A 49 -2.42 -16.83 5.84
N ASN A 50 -3.52 -16.70 5.07
CA ASN A 50 -4.76 -17.42 5.36
C ASN A 50 -4.82 -18.84 4.76
N GLN A 51 -3.72 -19.33 4.17
CA GLN A 51 -3.63 -20.71 3.72
C GLN A 51 -3.72 -21.68 4.91
N PRO A 52 -4.31 -22.88 4.72
CA PRO A 52 -4.44 -23.88 5.79
C PRO A 52 -3.13 -24.22 6.49
N PHE A 53 -2.01 -24.16 5.76
CA PHE A 53 -0.67 -24.50 6.24
C PHE A 53 0.05 -23.36 6.97
N CYS A 54 -0.43 -22.11 6.83
CA CYS A 54 0.17 -20.93 7.47
C CYS A 54 -0.57 -20.50 8.73
N LYS A 55 -1.73 -21.10 9.02
CA LYS A 55 -2.45 -20.90 10.28
C LYS A 55 -1.67 -21.61 11.38
N GLN A 56 -1.19 -20.85 12.36
CA GLN A 56 -0.66 -21.45 13.60
C GLN A 56 -1.79 -22.27 14.25
N PRO A 57 -1.47 -23.43 14.85
CA PRO A 57 -2.46 -24.30 15.48
C PRO A 57 -3.27 -23.59 16.58
#